data_AF-A0A0C2D190-F1
#
_entry.id   AF-A0A0C2D190-F1
#
_cell.length_a   1.000
_cell.length_b   1.000
_cell.length_c   1.000
_cell.angle_alpha   90.00
_cell.angle_beta   90.00
_cell.angle_gamma   90.00
#
_symmetry.space_group_name_H-M   'P 1'
#
loop_
_entity.id
_entity.type
_entity.pdbx_description
1 polymer ?
#
loop_
_entity_poly.entity_id
_entity_poly.type
_entity_poly.pdbx_seq_one_letter_code
_entity_poly.pdbx_strand_id
1 'polypeptide(L)'
;MNGLKFLRAAALALLAFSLPRPALAAPPTTETDCSNGIDDDGDTVFDCGDHDCHDAKVCQPDGRAESSDARCSDWVDNDNDGYLDCEDIDCNGTEVCMGSWDREVSGQSVVEDTGSGVKMADGKHGAGIAPELAAGEVEEDLQGRGGDKDGERSNYSCSDGFDNDGDGFTDCDDIGCKLGTEVTVCQAAGDIRFSVVARIGQDFNFAGPEFGDKALIRQPGNADGSADIDPRAEENRSPFNTEFESLQMRVLGQMPFIQNSFFLLSIRAEKTPRLTFATFQIPIKNGHYVNVNSGGGGLSLELVRSVHKRMMVDPAYYVYNAFEQGNGAALEFGGPLDKRGKFLYRTFVAGGSGRFAGNVGGTFFPDGNRNYTWSAGAQVHMNLVGYYNRFDSPFLYTPASTAFAFVVGAKYDQRAQERYPAANVQATFRYKRLIMLGEVYGKRELNFKNWQLAFNVQVGVLAIKRRLLLTGDFGQYLASPFENPPDELGSDLRRQLKELQYRFAAHIYLWRNVFMAQIVWADRWVERPPSTSIPDGTDRRSSLRVLLLYRF
;
A
#
# COMPACT_ATOMS: atom_id res chain seq x y z
N MET A 1 -28.04 30.66 -55.52
CA MET A 1 -28.32 29.21 -55.42
C MET A 1 -28.19 28.58 -54.02
N ASN A 2 -27.94 29.33 -52.92
CA ASN A 2 -27.65 28.70 -51.61
C ASN A 2 -28.72 28.88 -50.49
N GLY A 3 -29.83 29.62 -50.71
CA GLY A 3 -30.83 29.86 -49.66
C GLY A 3 -31.82 28.70 -49.40
N LEU A 4 -32.10 27.87 -50.41
CA LEU A 4 -33.26 26.95 -50.37
C LEU A 4 -32.98 25.55 -49.79
N LYS A 5 -31.70 25.24 -49.47
CA LYS A 5 -31.32 23.94 -48.88
C LYS A 5 -31.46 23.89 -47.36
N PHE A 6 -31.29 25.03 -46.66
CA PHE A 6 -31.35 25.07 -45.19
C PHE A 6 -32.77 24.85 -44.63
N LEU A 7 -33.83 25.37 -45.28
CA LEU A 7 -35.20 25.20 -44.77
C LEU A 7 -35.73 23.76 -44.85
N ARG A 8 -35.18 22.90 -45.73
CA ARG A 8 -35.60 21.48 -45.78
C ARG A 8 -34.97 20.62 -44.67
N ALA A 9 -33.78 20.97 -44.18
CA ALA A 9 -33.14 20.24 -43.09
C ALA A 9 -33.82 20.50 -41.73
N ALA A 10 -34.19 21.76 -41.45
CA ALA A 10 -34.88 22.13 -40.22
C ALA A 10 -36.29 21.51 -40.09
N ALA A 11 -37.02 21.40 -41.20
CA ALA A 11 -38.38 20.82 -41.21
C ALA A 11 -38.41 19.30 -40.94
N LEU A 12 -37.36 18.56 -41.30
CA LEU A 12 -37.29 17.12 -41.01
C LEU A 12 -36.90 16.84 -39.55
N ALA A 13 -36.10 17.70 -38.92
CA ALA A 13 -35.68 17.53 -37.53
C ALA A 13 -36.82 17.73 -36.51
N LEU A 14 -37.81 18.58 -36.82
CA LEU A 14 -38.97 18.83 -35.93
C LEU A 14 -40.08 17.77 -36.01
N LEU A 15 -40.09 16.89 -37.03
CA LEU A 15 -41.08 15.83 -37.18
C LEU A 15 -40.71 14.52 -36.47
N ALA A 16 -39.44 14.35 -36.05
CA ALA A 16 -38.98 13.16 -35.35
C ALA A 16 -39.32 13.13 -33.83
N PHE A 17 -39.84 14.24 -33.27
CA PHE A 17 -40.03 14.42 -31.82
C PHE A 17 -41.46 14.12 -31.31
N SER A 18 -42.34 13.55 -32.15
CA SER A 18 -43.76 13.36 -31.83
C SER A 18 -44.32 11.94 -32.06
N LEU A 19 -43.45 10.94 -32.27
CA LEU A 19 -43.86 9.54 -32.25
C LEU A 19 -43.88 9.04 -30.79
N PRO A 20 -44.96 8.41 -30.32
CA PRO A 20 -44.93 7.69 -29.05
C PRO A 20 -43.92 6.56 -29.18
N ARG A 21 -42.87 6.60 -28.34
CA ARG A 21 -41.93 5.50 -28.19
C ARG A 21 -42.74 4.27 -27.75
N PRO A 22 -42.68 3.12 -28.46
CA PRO A 22 -43.29 1.91 -27.91
C PRO A 22 -42.66 1.68 -26.54
N ALA A 23 -43.51 1.41 -25.53
CA ALA A 23 -43.00 0.98 -24.25
C ALA A 23 -42.18 -0.28 -24.49
N LEU A 24 -40.89 -0.22 -24.19
CA LEU A 24 -40.10 -1.44 -24.06
C LEU A 24 -40.81 -2.26 -22.99
N ALA A 25 -41.16 -3.51 -23.29
CA ALA A 25 -41.67 -4.41 -22.27
C ALA A 25 -40.67 -4.43 -21.11
N ALA A 26 -41.17 -4.58 -19.88
CA ALA A 26 -40.26 -4.93 -18.80
C ALA A 26 -39.54 -6.24 -19.21
N PRO A 27 -38.25 -6.40 -18.87
CA PRO A 27 -37.63 -7.71 -18.89
C PRO A 27 -38.52 -8.75 -18.18
N PRO A 28 -38.38 -10.06 -18.48
CA PRO A 28 -38.84 -11.11 -17.60
C PRO A 28 -38.30 -10.93 -16.16
N THR A 29 -38.80 -11.74 -15.25
CA THR A 29 -38.36 -11.73 -13.83
C THR A 29 -38.17 -13.17 -13.33
N THR A 30 -37.78 -14.04 -14.27
CA THR A 30 -37.55 -15.48 -14.18
C THR A 30 -36.93 -15.92 -15.51
N GLU A 31 -35.79 -16.59 -15.46
CA GLU A 31 -35.12 -17.19 -16.60
C GLU A 31 -35.98 -18.24 -17.33
N THR A 32 -35.88 -18.33 -18.66
CA THR A 32 -36.77 -19.21 -19.46
C THR A 32 -36.14 -20.48 -19.98
N ASP A 33 -34.82 -20.54 -20.17
CA ASP A 33 -34.09 -21.75 -20.55
C ASP A 33 -32.69 -21.77 -19.92
N CYS A 34 -32.58 -22.44 -18.77
CA CYS A 34 -31.37 -22.58 -17.95
C CYS A 34 -30.22 -23.41 -18.59
N SER A 35 -30.10 -23.46 -19.91
CA SER A 35 -29.11 -24.28 -20.62
C SER A 35 -28.66 -23.74 -21.98
N ASN A 36 -28.93 -22.46 -22.28
CA ASN A 36 -28.78 -21.89 -23.62
C ASN A 36 -27.60 -20.90 -23.76
N GLY A 37 -26.94 -20.51 -22.66
CA GLY A 37 -25.83 -19.55 -22.64
C GLY A 37 -26.25 -18.08 -22.81
N ILE A 38 -27.49 -17.75 -22.49
CA ILE A 38 -28.13 -16.43 -22.64
C ILE A 38 -28.81 -16.07 -21.31
N ASP A 39 -28.79 -14.79 -21.00
CA ASP A 39 -29.58 -14.13 -19.96
C ASP A 39 -30.96 -13.80 -20.58
N ASP A 40 -31.94 -14.72 -20.50
CA ASP A 40 -33.31 -14.52 -21.05
C ASP A 40 -34.09 -13.46 -20.23
N ASP A 41 -33.81 -13.41 -18.93
CA ASP A 41 -34.42 -12.55 -17.92
C ASP A 41 -33.91 -11.09 -17.98
N GLY A 42 -32.62 -10.88 -18.12
CA GLY A 42 -31.96 -9.59 -18.24
C GLY A 42 -31.39 -9.02 -16.93
N ASP A 43 -31.21 -9.82 -15.87
CA ASP A 43 -30.62 -9.40 -14.60
C ASP A 43 -29.08 -9.56 -14.52
N THR A 44 -28.45 -10.07 -15.58
CA THR A 44 -27.01 -10.27 -15.81
C THR A 44 -26.36 -11.55 -15.30
N VAL A 45 -27.12 -12.49 -14.73
CA VAL A 45 -26.70 -13.91 -14.64
C VAL A 45 -27.35 -14.74 -15.76
N PHE A 46 -26.87 -15.95 -16.00
CA PHE A 46 -27.39 -16.83 -17.06
C PHE A 46 -27.25 -18.30 -16.67
N ASP A 47 -28.09 -19.16 -17.26
CA ASP A 47 -28.15 -20.60 -17.00
C ASP A 47 -28.10 -20.92 -15.48
N CYS A 48 -27.26 -21.88 -15.06
CA CYS A 48 -27.13 -22.29 -13.66
C CYS A 48 -26.42 -21.28 -12.75
N GLY A 49 -25.85 -20.21 -13.31
CA GLY A 49 -25.39 -19.06 -12.54
C GLY A 49 -26.54 -18.19 -12.01
N ASP A 50 -27.77 -18.38 -12.53
CA ASP A 50 -28.96 -17.68 -12.05
C ASP A 50 -29.65 -18.42 -10.88
N HIS A 51 -30.00 -17.65 -9.85
CA HIS A 51 -30.84 -18.07 -8.73
C HIS A 51 -32.18 -18.67 -9.19
N ASP A 52 -32.82 -18.11 -10.23
CA ASP A 52 -34.12 -18.58 -10.69
C ASP A 52 -34.03 -19.92 -11.45
N CYS A 53 -32.81 -20.31 -11.83
CA CYS A 53 -32.46 -21.64 -12.36
C CYS A 53 -32.04 -22.67 -11.30
N HIS A 54 -31.95 -22.31 -10.02
CA HIS A 54 -31.56 -23.23 -8.94
C HIS A 54 -32.36 -24.55 -8.93
N ASP A 55 -33.68 -24.47 -9.10
CA ASP A 55 -34.57 -25.65 -9.11
C ASP A 55 -34.66 -26.34 -10.49
N ALA A 56 -33.96 -25.83 -11.51
CA ALA A 56 -33.94 -26.41 -12.85
C ALA A 56 -33.12 -27.71 -12.86
N LYS A 57 -33.66 -28.76 -13.49
CA LYS A 57 -33.06 -30.10 -13.48
C LYS A 57 -31.62 -30.17 -14.05
N VAL A 58 -31.27 -29.24 -14.93
CA VAL A 58 -29.92 -29.14 -15.51
C VAL A 58 -28.90 -28.61 -14.50
N CYS A 59 -29.35 -27.82 -13.51
CA CYS A 59 -28.54 -27.19 -12.47
C CYS A 59 -28.50 -28.00 -11.16
N GLN A 60 -28.69 -29.32 -11.24
CA GLN A 60 -28.77 -30.21 -10.08
C GLN A 60 -27.55 -31.13 -10.01
N PRO A 61 -26.94 -31.33 -8.83
CA PRO A 61 -25.79 -32.21 -8.65
C PRO A 61 -26.05 -33.63 -9.15
N ASP A 62 -25.09 -34.21 -9.87
CA ASP A 62 -25.13 -35.62 -10.31
C ASP A 62 -24.32 -36.57 -9.41
N GLY A 63 -23.64 -36.01 -8.40
CA GLY A 63 -22.90 -36.72 -7.35
C GLY A 63 -21.55 -37.27 -7.82
N ARG A 64 -20.85 -36.53 -8.69
CA ARG A 64 -19.56 -36.93 -9.26
C ARG A 64 -18.63 -35.73 -9.39
N ALA A 65 -17.36 -35.93 -9.04
CA ALA A 65 -16.27 -34.96 -9.10
C ALA A 65 -16.21 -34.08 -10.36
N GLU A 66 -15.79 -32.83 -10.17
CA GLU A 66 -15.58 -31.82 -11.21
C GLU A 66 -14.24 -31.99 -11.93
N SER A 67 -13.96 -33.18 -12.47
CA SER A 67 -12.65 -33.48 -13.05
C SER A 67 -12.53 -33.18 -14.55
N SER A 68 -13.24 -32.16 -15.08
CA SER A 68 -13.24 -31.85 -16.53
C SER A 68 -13.72 -30.44 -16.85
N ASP A 69 -13.18 -29.81 -17.91
CA ASP A 69 -13.51 -28.44 -18.33
C ASP A 69 -15.03 -28.14 -18.36
N ALA A 70 -15.85 -29.07 -18.86
CA ALA A 70 -17.29 -28.89 -18.99
C ALA A 70 -18.08 -28.99 -17.67
N ARG A 71 -17.42 -29.32 -16.56
CA ARG A 71 -17.93 -29.39 -15.17
C ARG A 71 -17.24 -28.40 -14.24
N CYS A 72 -16.23 -27.71 -14.76
CA CYS A 72 -15.49 -26.64 -14.09
C CYS A 72 -15.83 -25.29 -14.73
N SER A 73 -16.96 -25.22 -15.41
CA SER A 73 -17.55 -24.01 -15.98
C SER A 73 -19.05 -24.12 -16.24
N ASP A 74 -19.76 -25.06 -15.58
CA ASP A 74 -21.21 -25.25 -15.75
C ASP A 74 -22.05 -24.59 -14.65
N TRP A 75 -21.41 -23.94 -13.66
CA TRP A 75 -22.04 -23.24 -12.54
C TRP A 75 -22.88 -24.16 -11.64
N VAL A 76 -22.57 -25.47 -11.61
CA VAL A 76 -23.21 -26.47 -10.74
C VAL A 76 -22.16 -27.18 -9.89
N ASP A 77 -22.31 -27.14 -8.56
CA ASP A 77 -21.60 -28.04 -7.63
C ASP A 77 -22.00 -29.48 -7.99
N ASN A 78 -21.22 -30.13 -8.86
CA ASN A 78 -21.59 -31.38 -9.54
C ASN A 78 -21.54 -32.57 -8.57
N ASP A 79 -20.69 -32.51 -7.54
CA ASP A 79 -20.40 -33.60 -6.60
C ASP A 79 -21.07 -33.45 -5.22
N ASN A 80 -21.54 -32.23 -4.92
CA ASN A 80 -22.24 -31.81 -3.71
C ASN A 80 -21.36 -31.85 -2.45
N ASP A 81 -20.07 -31.51 -2.55
CA ASP A 81 -19.20 -31.29 -1.39
C ASP A 81 -19.23 -29.83 -0.85
N GLY A 82 -19.77 -28.90 -1.63
CA GLY A 82 -19.96 -27.48 -1.28
C GLY A 82 -18.97 -26.51 -1.92
N TYR A 83 -18.13 -26.96 -2.86
CA TYR A 83 -17.35 -26.11 -3.76
C TYR A 83 -17.94 -26.11 -5.18
N LEU A 84 -17.55 -25.16 -6.02
CA LEU A 84 -18.13 -24.95 -7.35
C LEU A 84 -17.06 -24.58 -8.39
N ASP A 85 -17.09 -25.26 -9.52
CA ASP A 85 -16.24 -25.03 -10.68
C ASP A 85 -14.75 -24.86 -10.25
N CYS A 86 -14.11 -23.77 -10.66
CA CYS A 86 -12.70 -23.50 -10.31
C CYS A 86 -12.45 -23.20 -8.82
N GLU A 87 -13.47 -23.22 -7.96
CA GLU A 87 -13.33 -23.24 -6.50
C GLU A 87 -13.23 -24.68 -5.93
N ASP A 88 -13.63 -25.72 -6.68
CA ASP A 88 -13.43 -27.15 -6.35
C ASP A 88 -11.95 -27.56 -6.53
N ILE A 89 -11.46 -28.37 -5.60
CA ILE A 89 -10.14 -28.99 -5.65
C ILE A 89 -10.02 -30.06 -6.75
N ASP A 90 -11.11 -30.72 -7.13
CA ASP A 90 -11.12 -31.73 -8.19
C ASP A 90 -11.05 -31.11 -9.61
N CYS A 91 -11.37 -29.82 -9.75
CA CYS A 91 -11.10 -29.01 -10.95
C CYS A 91 -9.62 -28.66 -11.18
N ASN A 92 -8.72 -28.96 -10.22
CA ASN A 92 -7.32 -28.58 -10.28
C ASN A 92 -6.56 -29.25 -11.45
N GLY A 93 -6.16 -28.44 -12.43
CA GLY A 93 -5.44 -28.89 -13.63
C GLY A 93 -6.33 -29.06 -14.87
N THR A 94 -7.61 -28.68 -14.81
CA THR A 94 -8.46 -28.47 -16.00
C THR A 94 -8.04 -27.23 -16.78
N GLU A 95 -8.26 -27.20 -18.10
CA GLU A 95 -7.81 -26.09 -18.96
C GLU A 95 -8.68 -24.83 -18.77
N VAL A 96 -9.94 -25.02 -18.33
CA VAL A 96 -10.86 -23.90 -18.07
C VAL A 96 -10.49 -23.09 -16.83
N CYS A 97 -9.92 -23.73 -15.81
CA CYS A 97 -9.45 -23.08 -14.59
C CYS A 97 -7.99 -22.59 -14.67
N MET A 98 -7.29 -22.85 -15.78
CA MET A 98 -5.99 -22.24 -16.04
C MET A 98 -6.17 -20.78 -16.44
N GLY A 99 -5.53 -19.88 -15.70
CA GLY A 99 -5.51 -18.47 -16.05
C GLY A 99 -4.89 -18.25 -17.42
N SER A 100 -5.21 -17.11 -18.05
CA SER A 100 -4.59 -16.71 -19.34
C SER A 100 -3.05 -16.69 -19.28
N TRP A 101 -2.49 -16.52 -18.08
CA TRP A 101 -1.05 -16.56 -17.81
C TRP A 101 -0.50 -17.99 -17.73
N ASP A 102 -1.26 -18.94 -17.20
CA ASP A 102 -0.83 -20.34 -17.05
C ASP A 102 -0.79 -21.07 -18.41
N ARG A 103 -1.73 -20.74 -19.30
CA ARG A 103 -1.71 -21.19 -20.70
C ARG A 103 -0.41 -20.80 -21.43
N GLU A 104 0.11 -19.59 -21.24
CA GLU A 104 1.37 -19.16 -21.86
C GLU A 104 2.60 -19.85 -21.23
N VAL A 105 2.55 -20.20 -19.93
CA VAL A 105 3.62 -20.96 -19.25
C VAL A 105 3.58 -22.46 -19.60
N SER A 106 2.39 -23.02 -19.87
CA SER A 106 2.21 -24.44 -20.25
C SER A 106 2.75 -24.80 -21.64
N GLY A 107 3.04 -23.79 -22.47
CA GLY A 107 3.49 -23.99 -23.85
C GLY A 107 2.38 -24.33 -24.85
N GLN A 108 1.11 -24.28 -24.43
CA GLN A 108 -0.02 -24.25 -25.36
C GLN A 108 -0.02 -22.90 -26.08
N SER A 109 0.52 -22.87 -27.29
CA SER A 109 0.48 -21.70 -28.16
C SER A 109 -0.95 -21.21 -28.35
N VAL A 110 -1.19 -19.92 -28.08
CA VAL A 110 -2.42 -19.23 -28.47
C VAL A 110 -2.65 -19.49 -29.95
N VAL A 111 -3.66 -20.29 -30.28
CA VAL A 111 -4.00 -20.60 -31.67
C VAL A 111 -4.51 -19.33 -32.30
N GLU A 112 -3.86 -18.90 -33.40
CA GLU A 112 -4.38 -17.81 -34.22
C GLU A 112 -5.80 -18.18 -34.69
N ASP A 113 -6.81 -17.43 -34.23
CA ASP A 113 -8.19 -17.60 -34.66
C ASP A 113 -8.27 -17.42 -36.18
N THR A 114 -8.35 -18.56 -36.86
CA THR A 114 -8.58 -18.67 -38.29
C THR A 114 -9.94 -19.32 -38.57
N GLY A 115 -10.95 -18.87 -37.82
CA GLY A 115 -12.34 -18.88 -38.24
C GLY A 115 -13.13 -20.10 -37.80
N SER A 116 -13.82 -19.95 -36.66
CA SER A 116 -15.16 -20.51 -36.51
C SER A 116 -16.14 -19.43 -36.11
N GLY A 117 -17.14 -19.21 -36.96
CA GLY A 117 -18.05 -18.06 -36.83
C GLY A 117 -19.10 -18.26 -35.75
N VAL A 118 -18.84 -17.71 -34.56
CA VAL A 118 -19.91 -17.31 -33.63
C VAL A 118 -20.21 -15.83 -33.89
N LYS A 119 -21.42 -15.53 -34.35
CA LYS A 119 -21.87 -14.15 -34.52
C LYS A 119 -22.35 -13.60 -33.18
N MET A 120 -21.48 -12.87 -32.48
CA MET A 120 -21.90 -11.99 -31.40
C MET A 120 -22.94 -11.00 -31.92
N ALA A 121 -24.14 -11.04 -31.34
CA ALA A 121 -25.26 -10.16 -31.67
C ALA A 121 -25.34 -8.98 -30.69
N ASP A 122 -25.76 -7.83 -31.20
CA ASP A 122 -26.22 -6.63 -30.46
C ASP A 122 -25.47 -6.22 -29.16
N GLY A 123 -24.25 -5.70 -29.35
CA GLY A 123 -24.09 -4.24 -29.33
C GLY A 123 -24.46 -3.46 -28.05
N LYS A 124 -24.53 -4.10 -26.88
CA LYS A 124 -24.84 -3.42 -25.60
C LYS A 124 -24.02 -3.80 -24.37
N HIS A 125 -23.12 -4.76 -24.44
CA HIS A 125 -22.09 -4.87 -23.41
C HIS A 125 -21.15 -3.68 -23.54
N GLY A 126 -20.97 -2.94 -22.44
CA GLY A 126 -19.93 -1.93 -22.34
C GLY A 126 -18.60 -2.62 -22.57
N ALA A 127 -17.98 -2.37 -23.72
CA ALA A 127 -16.78 -3.08 -24.09
C ALA A 127 -15.74 -2.95 -22.97
N GLY A 128 -15.20 -4.09 -22.54
CA GLY A 128 -13.82 -4.15 -22.08
C GLY A 128 -12.95 -3.70 -23.26
N ILE A 129 -12.83 -2.37 -23.43
CA ILE A 129 -11.92 -1.78 -24.40
C ILE A 129 -10.55 -2.14 -23.87
N ALA A 130 -9.98 -3.24 -24.36
CA ALA A 130 -8.55 -3.48 -24.31
C ALA A 130 -7.90 -2.21 -24.87
N PRO A 131 -7.31 -1.35 -24.04
CA PRO A 131 -7.02 0.01 -24.49
C PRO A 131 -5.94 -0.04 -25.57
N GLU A 132 -6.20 0.57 -26.72
CA GLU A 132 -5.33 0.49 -27.90
C GLU A 132 -3.94 1.07 -27.56
N LEU A 133 -2.99 0.17 -27.26
CA LEU A 133 -1.62 0.51 -26.90
C LEU A 133 -0.96 1.18 -28.11
N ALA A 134 -0.52 2.43 -27.96
CA ALA A 134 0.24 3.08 -29.01
C ALA A 134 1.60 2.39 -29.21
N ALA A 135 2.21 2.51 -30.40
CA ALA A 135 3.47 1.84 -30.70
C ALA A 135 4.59 2.20 -29.68
N GLY A 136 4.98 1.22 -28.86
CA GLY A 136 5.97 1.38 -27.79
C GLY A 136 5.42 1.70 -26.39
N GLU A 137 4.09 1.77 -26.24
CA GLU A 137 3.41 1.63 -24.95
C GLU A 137 3.28 0.14 -24.59
N VAL A 138 3.20 -0.14 -23.30
CA VAL A 138 2.83 -1.46 -22.75
C VAL A 138 1.81 -1.24 -21.63
N GLU A 139 1.13 -2.30 -21.20
CA GLU A 139 -0.04 -2.27 -20.30
C GLU A 139 0.06 -1.24 -19.15
N GLU A 140 1.18 -1.13 -18.42
CA GLU A 140 1.28 -0.18 -17.30
C GLU A 140 1.24 1.31 -17.72
N ASP A 141 1.26 1.63 -19.02
CA ASP A 141 1.04 2.99 -19.56
C ASP A 141 -0.43 3.37 -19.72
N LEU A 142 -1.31 2.39 -19.60
CA LEU A 142 -2.76 2.58 -19.62
C LEU A 142 -3.28 3.07 -18.26
N GLN A 143 -2.45 3.01 -17.22
CA GLN A 143 -2.76 3.51 -15.88
C GLN A 143 -3.24 4.97 -15.91
N GLY A 144 -4.50 5.19 -15.58
CA GLY A 144 -5.18 6.49 -15.58
C GLY A 144 -5.48 7.04 -16.98
N ARG A 145 -5.68 6.16 -17.98
CA ARG A 145 -6.07 6.49 -19.36
C ARG A 145 -7.11 5.50 -19.89
N GLY A 146 -7.99 5.98 -20.76
CA GLY A 146 -8.98 5.13 -21.42
C GLY A 146 -10.16 4.85 -20.49
N GLY A 147 -10.40 3.58 -20.16
CA GLY A 147 -11.43 3.16 -19.22
C GLY A 147 -11.09 3.54 -17.77
N ASP A 148 -9.84 3.29 -17.37
CA ASP A 148 -9.27 3.45 -16.03
C ASP A 148 -9.20 4.91 -15.56
N LYS A 149 -9.81 5.25 -14.40
CA LYS A 149 -9.81 6.61 -13.83
C LYS A 149 -8.83 6.88 -12.67
N ASP A 150 -7.92 5.97 -12.33
CA ASP A 150 -6.88 6.13 -11.29
C ASP A 150 -7.36 6.41 -9.86
N GLY A 151 -7.83 5.34 -9.24
CA GLY A 151 -7.93 5.14 -7.79
C GLY A 151 -7.62 3.71 -7.40
N GLU A 152 -7.90 2.75 -8.29
CA GLU A 152 -7.64 1.34 -8.07
C GLU A 152 -6.20 0.93 -8.33
N ARG A 153 -5.36 0.96 -7.27
CA ARG A 153 -3.89 0.87 -7.39
C ARG A 153 -3.18 0.04 -6.32
N SER A 154 -3.91 -0.51 -5.35
CA SER A 154 -3.31 -1.29 -4.27
C SER A 154 -4.18 -2.47 -3.90
N ASN A 155 -3.59 -3.52 -3.30
CA ASN A 155 -4.37 -4.64 -2.72
C ASN A 155 -5.49 -4.18 -1.78
N TYR A 156 -5.32 -3.02 -1.14
CA TYR A 156 -6.33 -2.47 -0.25
C TYR A 156 -7.53 -1.93 -1.03
N SER A 157 -7.31 -1.11 -2.06
CA SER A 157 -8.41 -0.53 -2.85
C SER A 157 -9.11 -1.63 -3.64
N CYS A 158 -8.31 -2.50 -4.28
CA CYS A 158 -8.76 -3.62 -5.10
C CYS A 158 -9.43 -4.78 -4.32
N SER A 159 -9.82 -4.55 -3.06
CA SER A 159 -10.60 -5.49 -2.24
C SER A 159 -11.45 -4.78 -1.16
N ASP A 160 -11.67 -3.46 -1.26
CA ASP A 160 -12.49 -2.73 -0.29
C ASP A 160 -13.99 -2.65 -0.66
N GLY A 161 -14.37 -3.17 -1.83
CA GLY A 161 -15.75 -3.25 -2.31
C GLY A 161 -16.26 -1.96 -2.92
N PHE A 162 -15.37 -1.03 -3.31
CA PHE A 162 -15.74 0.28 -3.84
C PHE A 162 -15.08 0.57 -5.19
N ASP A 163 -15.85 1.24 -6.05
CA ASP A 163 -15.36 2.00 -7.20
C ASP A 163 -14.64 3.27 -6.68
N ASN A 164 -13.34 3.18 -6.38
CA ASN A 164 -12.62 4.29 -5.74
C ASN A 164 -12.29 5.47 -6.68
N ASP A 165 -12.46 5.36 -8.00
CA ASP A 165 -12.25 6.46 -8.96
C ASP A 165 -13.47 6.89 -9.79
N GLY A 166 -14.59 6.18 -9.67
CA GLY A 166 -15.87 6.54 -10.27
C GLY A 166 -15.92 6.18 -11.76
N ASP A 167 -15.43 5.02 -12.16
CA ASP A 167 -15.55 4.50 -13.52
C ASP A 167 -16.61 3.42 -13.76
N GLY A 168 -17.17 2.89 -12.68
CA GLY A 168 -18.27 1.93 -12.70
C GLY A 168 -17.82 0.49 -12.53
N PHE A 169 -16.52 0.22 -12.48
CA PHE A 169 -15.97 -1.07 -12.08
C PHE A 169 -15.58 -1.05 -10.59
N THR A 170 -15.35 -2.22 -9.99
CA THR A 170 -15.10 -2.33 -8.54
C THR A 170 -14.13 -3.48 -8.27
N ASP A 171 -13.22 -3.30 -7.32
CA ASP A 171 -12.22 -4.29 -6.93
C ASP A 171 -11.57 -4.99 -8.14
N CYS A 172 -11.69 -6.31 -8.25
CA CYS A 172 -11.04 -7.11 -9.28
C CYS A 172 -11.75 -7.12 -10.63
N ASP A 173 -12.91 -6.49 -10.76
CA ASP A 173 -13.50 -6.20 -12.06
C ASP A 173 -12.81 -5.01 -12.73
N ASP A 174 -12.24 -4.11 -11.92
CA ASP A 174 -11.54 -2.91 -12.35
C ASP A 174 -10.28 -3.20 -13.17
N ILE A 175 -10.10 -2.44 -14.26
CA ILE A 175 -8.95 -2.55 -15.15
C ILE A 175 -7.67 -2.01 -14.50
N GLY A 176 -7.74 -0.97 -13.68
CA GLY A 176 -6.65 -0.45 -12.86
C GLY A 176 -6.05 -1.49 -11.91
N CYS A 177 -6.89 -2.32 -11.28
CA CYS A 177 -6.43 -3.45 -10.47
C CYS A 177 -5.68 -4.51 -11.29
N LYS A 178 -6.09 -4.75 -12.54
CA LYS A 178 -5.45 -5.68 -13.49
C LYS A 178 -4.12 -5.12 -14.05
N LEU A 179 -4.03 -3.81 -14.26
CA LEU A 179 -2.82 -3.12 -14.75
C LEU A 179 -1.78 -2.85 -13.64
N GLY A 180 -2.13 -3.03 -12.38
CA GLY A 180 -1.29 -2.69 -11.23
C GLY A 180 -0.24 -3.77 -10.89
N THR A 181 1.03 -3.61 -11.29
CA THR A 181 2.14 -4.52 -10.86
C THR A 181 2.43 -4.55 -9.34
N GLU A 182 1.67 -3.79 -8.55
CA GLU A 182 1.65 -3.81 -7.09
C GLU A 182 0.44 -4.56 -6.49
N VAL A 183 -0.33 -5.26 -7.34
CA VAL A 183 -1.55 -6.02 -7.06
C VAL A 183 -1.49 -7.38 -7.76
N THR A 184 -1.60 -8.56 -7.13
CA THR A 184 -1.51 -8.98 -5.71
C THR A 184 -2.72 -8.92 -4.77
N VAL A 185 -3.93 -8.77 -5.30
CA VAL A 185 -5.16 -9.36 -4.72
C VAL A 185 -6.05 -10.01 -5.79
N CYS A 186 -6.08 -9.45 -7.01
CA CYS A 186 -6.88 -9.91 -8.14
C CYS A 186 -6.22 -11.01 -9.02
N GLN A 187 -5.71 -12.07 -8.40
CA GLN A 187 -5.49 -13.35 -9.10
C GLN A 187 -6.35 -14.42 -8.42
N ALA A 188 -6.51 -15.58 -9.06
CA ALA A 188 -7.42 -16.65 -8.63
C ALA A 188 -7.40 -16.88 -7.11
N ALA A 189 -8.59 -17.00 -6.53
CA ALA A 189 -8.77 -17.08 -5.08
C ALA A 189 -8.10 -18.34 -4.52
N GLY A 190 -7.30 -18.17 -3.47
CA GLY A 190 -6.59 -19.27 -2.80
C GLY A 190 -5.10 -19.00 -2.56
N ASP A 191 -4.45 -18.22 -3.43
CA ASP A 191 -2.99 -18.06 -3.39
C ASP A 191 -2.47 -17.08 -2.33
N ILE A 192 -1.95 -17.63 -1.23
CA ILE A 192 -1.15 -16.90 -0.25
C ILE A 192 0.16 -16.44 -0.89
N ARG A 193 0.28 -15.12 -1.10
CA ARG A 193 1.46 -14.52 -1.74
C ARG A 193 2.62 -14.39 -0.76
N PHE A 194 3.76 -14.93 -1.14
CA PHE A 194 5.06 -14.60 -0.53
C PHE A 194 5.77 -13.59 -1.41
N SER A 195 6.13 -12.43 -0.85
CA SER A 195 7.04 -11.49 -1.51
C SER A 195 8.29 -11.28 -0.67
N VAL A 196 9.45 -11.37 -1.31
CA VAL A 196 10.76 -11.24 -0.70
C VAL A 196 11.47 -10.05 -1.32
N VAL A 197 11.98 -9.16 -0.47
CA VAL A 197 12.82 -8.02 -0.86
C VAL A 197 14.19 -8.17 -0.22
N ALA A 198 15.20 -8.44 -1.04
CA ALA A 198 16.59 -8.48 -0.66
C ALA A 198 17.27 -7.13 -0.93
N ARG A 199 18.05 -6.64 0.05
CA ARG A 199 18.86 -5.41 -0.08
C ARG A 199 20.32 -5.71 0.24
N ILE A 200 21.21 -5.47 -0.72
CA ILE A 200 22.66 -5.49 -0.53
C ILE A 200 23.16 -4.05 -0.63
N GLY A 201 23.99 -3.62 0.32
CA GLY A 201 24.45 -2.24 0.42
C GLY A 201 25.96 -2.11 0.56
N GLN A 202 26.50 -1.11 -0.13
CA GLN A 202 27.79 -0.51 0.12
C GLN A 202 27.59 0.89 0.70
N ASP A 203 28.10 1.13 1.90
CA ASP A 203 28.09 2.43 2.57
C ASP A 203 29.49 3.06 2.52
N PHE A 204 29.51 4.38 2.35
CA PHE A 204 30.67 5.26 2.36
C PHE A 204 30.38 6.44 3.31
N ASN A 205 30.98 6.44 4.50
CA ASN A 205 30.86 7.53 5.46
C ASN A 205 31.96 8.58 5.24
N PHE A 206 31.55 9.84 5.09
CA PHE A 206 32.45 11.00 5.04
C PHE A 206 32.54 11.73 6.39
N ALA A 207 32.06 11.09 7.46
CA ALA A 207 31.95 11.69 8.78
C ALA A 207 33.25 11.56 9.59
N GLY A 208 33.96 12.67 9.74
CA GLY A 208 35.07 12.85 10.67
C GLY A 208 35.57 14.30 10.62
N PRO A 209 36.05 14.89 11.73
CA PRO A 209 36.85 16.09 11.63
C PRO A 209 38.19 15.72 10.97
N GLU A 210 38.59 16.50 9.97
CA GLU A 210 39.74 16.26 9.06
C GLU A 210 39.46 15.27 7.91
N PHE A 211 39.41 15.81 6.68
CA PHE A 211 39.98 15.10 5.53
C PHE A 211 41.50 15.03 5.76
N GLY A 212 41.94 14.00 6.47
CA GLY A 212 43.34 13.71 6.85
C GLY A 212 43.47 12.23 7.25
N ASP A 213 44.70 11.70 7.25
CA ASP A 213 45.00 10.25 7.21
C ASP A 213 44.69 9.45 8.51
N LYS A 214 43.51 9.64 9.12
CA LYS A 214 43.12 9.05 10.40
C LYS A 214 41.68 8.55 10.40
N ALA A 215 41.42 7.54 9.57
CA ALA A 215 40.43 6.50 9.90
C ALA A 215 40.95 5.66 11.09
N LEU A 216 41.18 6.30 12.25
CA LEU A 216 41.81 5.69 13.41
C LEU A 216 40.76 5.03 14.31
N ILE A 217 41.00 3.75 14.59
CA ILE A 217 40.32 2.91 15.58
C ILE A 217 40.71 3.33 17.02
N ARG A 218 41.00 4.61 17.24
CA ARG A 218 41.25 5.23 18.54
C ARG A 218 40.77 6.68 18.53
N GLN A 219 39.69 6.94 19.27
CA GLN A 219 39.31 8.29 19.68
C GLN A 219 40.49 8.99 20.39
N PRO A 220 40.64 10.32 20.23
CA PRO A 220 41.37 11.10 21.21
C PRO A 220 40.73 10.92 22.60
N GLY A 221 41.52 10.97 23.67
CA GLY A 221 40.98 10.92 25.03
C GLY A 221 39.98 12.06 25.28
N ASN A 222 39.06 11.84 26.22
CA ASN A 222 38.03 12.81 26.56
C ASN A 222 38.65 14.19 26.90
N ALA A 223 37.95 15.27 26.55
CA ALA A 223 38.50 16.64 26.65
C ALA A 223 38.77 17.09 28.11
N ASP A 224 38.15 16.42 29.07
CA ASP A 224 38.35 16.56 30.52
C ASP A 224 39.41 15.60 31.10
N GLY A 225 39.98 14.71 30.28
CA GLY A 225 40.92 13.66 30.71
C GLY A 225 40.27 12.48 31.45
N SER A 226 38.94 12.36 31.45
CA SER A 226 38.23 11.24 32.07
C SER A 226 38.48 9.92 31.34
N ALA A 227 38.33 8.81 32.07
CA ALA A 227 38.40 7.45 31.53
C ALA A 227 37.03 6.92 31.07
N ASP A 228 36.01 7.78 31.05
CA ASP A 228 34.65 7.42 30.67
C ASP A 228 34.58 7.04 29.19
N ILE A 229 33.74 6.06 28.86
CA ILE A 229 33.54 5.65 27.46
C ILE A 229 32.79 6.77 26.75
N ASP A 230 33.43 7.42 25.75
CA ASP A 230 32.75 8.39 24.88
C ASP A 230 31.47 7.73 24.31
N PRO A 231 30.27 8.29 24.52
CA PRO A 231 29.02 7.68 24.05
C PRO A 231 28.96 7.49 22.52
N ARG A 232 29.89 8.10 21.76
CA ARG A 232 30.07 7.92 20.31
C ARG A 232 31.00 6.74 19.96
N ALA A 233 31.55 6.01 20.94
CA ALA A 233 32.49 4.92 20.70
C ALA A 233 31.89 3.78 19.84
N GLU A 234 30.59 3.48 20.00
CA GLU A 234 29.87 2.52 19.14
C GLU A 234 29.68 3.01 17.68
N GLU A 235 29.90 4.30 17.44
CA GLU A 235 29.73 4.96 16.14
C GLU A 235 31.03 4.98 15.33
N ASN A 236 32.17 4.62 15.93
CA ASN A 236 33.45 4.42 15.24
C ASN A 236 33.42 3.12 14.41
N ARG A 237 32.70 3.18 13.30
CA ARG A 237 32.70 2.13 12.27
C ARG A 237 33.75 2.42 11.21
N SER A 238 34.10 1.39 10.44
CA SER A 238 34.88 1.59 9.21
C SER A 238 34.18 2.64 8.32
N PRO A 239 34.93 3.56 7.66
CA PRO A 239 34.35 4.50 6.72
C PRO A 239 33.71 3.81 5.51
N PHE A 240 34.00 2.52 5.29
CA PHE A 240 33.39 1.69 4.27
C PHE A 240 32.77 0.44 4.89
N ASN A 241 31.53 0.11 4.54
CA ASN A 241 30.86 -1.11 4.98
C ASN A 241 30.13 -1.78 3.81
N THR A 242 30.25 -3.10 3.68
CA THR A 242 29.54 -3.91 2.68
C THR A 242 28.71 -4.94 3.41
N GLU A 243 27.38 -4.87 3.29
CA GLU A 243 26.50 -5.78 4.02
C GLU A 243 25.27 -6.21 3.21
N PHE A 244 24.79 -7.43 3.48
CA PHE A 244 23.42 -7.81 3.16
C PHE A 244 22.54 -7.14 4.22
N GLU A 245 22.01 -5.97 3.87
CA GLU A 245 21.51 -4.99 4.84
C GLU A 245 20.16 -5.39 5.42
N SER A 246 19.26 -5.91 4.59
CA SER A 246 17.95 -6.38 5.03
C SER A 246 17.34 -7.40 4.09
N LEU A 247 16.68 -8.41 4.66
CA LEU A 247 15.67 -9.23 4.00
C LEU A 247 14.29 -8.85 4.56
N GLN A 248 13.40 -8.29 3.74
CA GLN A 248 12.00 -8.13 4.12
C GLN A 248 11.18 -9.23 3.44
N MET A 249 10.45 -10.02 4.23
CA MET A 249 9.48 -10.99 3.75
C MET A 249 8.08 -10.49 4.06
N ARG A 250 7.16 -10.62 3.12
CA ARG A 250 5.74 -10.33 3.29
C ARG A 250 4.92 -11.51 2.86
N VAL A 251 4.01 -11.92 3.72
CA VAL A 251 2.95 -12.87 3.42
C VAL A 251 1.65 -12.09 3.40
N LEU A 252 0.90 -12.16 2.31
CA LEU A 252 -0.38 -11.46 2.17
C LEU A 252 -1.36 -12.25 1.30
N GLY A 253 -2.64 -11.96 1.47
CA GLY A 253 -3.71 -12.58 0.71
C GLY A 253 -5.06 -12.34 1.37
N GLN A 254 -6.08 -13.01 0.84
CA GLN A 254 -7.42 -13.05 1.43
C GLN A 254 -7.46 -14.04 2.60
N MET A 255 -8.28 -13.76 3.63
CA MET A 255 -8.51 -14.73 4.70
C MET A 255 -9.51 -15.80 4.20
N PRO A 256 -9.23 -17.10 4.38
CA PRO A 256 -10.16 -18.16 3.99
C PRO A 256 -11.55 -17.96 4.59
N PHE A 257 -12.58 -18.25 3.81
CA PHE A 257 -14.00 -18.14 4.17
C PHE A 257 -14.50 -16.71 4.51
N ILE A 258 -13.73 -15.66 4.20
CA ILE A 258 -14.19 -14.27 4.33
C ILE A 258 -13.92 -13.54 3.01
N GLN A 259 -15.00 -13.29 2.24
CA GLN A 259 -14.97 -12.45 1.04
C GLN A 259 -14.46 -11.04 1.38
N ASN A 260 -13.71 -10.43 0.46
CA ASN A 260 -13.14 -9.07 0.55
C ASN A 260 -12.34 -8.80 1.84
N SER A 261 -11.73 -9.85 2.40
CA SER A 261 -10.83 -9.76 3.55
C SER A 261 -9.38 -9.67 3.09
N PHE A 262 -8.52 -9.10 3.94
CA PHE A 262 -7.10 -8.95 3.64
C PHE A 262 -6.26 -9.18 4.89
N PHE A 263 -5.25 -10.05 4.81
CA PHE A 263 -4.21 -10.15 5.84
C PHE A 263 -2.83 -9.80 5.27
N LEU A 264 -1.98 -9.24 6.13
CA LEU A 264 -0.57 -9.02 5.82
C LEU A 264 0.30 -9.26 7.06
N LEU A 265 1.29 -10.13 6.90
CA LEU A 265 2.37 -10.39 7.85
C LEU A 265 3.67 -9.88 7.23
N SER A 266 4.41 -9.01 7.93
CA SER A 266 5.71 -8.51 7.45
C SER A 266 6.82 -8.84 8.43
N ILE A 267 7.66 -9.80 8.05
CA ILE A 267 8.90 -10.14 8.74
C ILE A 267 10.03 -9.31 8.14
N ARG A 268 10.96 -8.85 8.96
CA ARG A 268 12.21 -8.23 8.50
C ARG A 268 13.39 -8.81 9.27
N ALA A 269 14.38 -9.30 8.54
CA ALA A 269 15.71 -9.61 9.06
C ALA A 269 16.65 -8.46 8.70
N GLU A 270 17.04 -7.69 9.70
CA GLU A 270 18.16 -6.74 9.66
C GLU A 270 19.28 -7.39 10.51
N LYS A 271 19.72 -6.74 11.60
CA LYS A 271 20.59 -7.36 12.62
C LYS A 271 20.00 -8.61 13.28
N THR A 272 18.66 -8.67 13.39
CA THR A 272 17.90 -9.81 13.92
C THR A 272 16.59 -9.96 13.16
N PRO A 273 16.10 -11.19 12.93
CA PRO A 273 14.78 -11.43 12.36
C PRO A 273 13.69 -11.03 13.37
N ARG A 274 12.72 -10.21 12.94
CA ARG A 274 11.55 -9.83 13.73
C ARG A 274 10.29 -9.72 12.87
N LEU A 275 9.14 -10.10 13.43
CA LEU A 275 7.83 -9.86 12.83
C LEU A 275 7.44 -8.40 13.11
N THR A 276 7.73 -7.54 12.14
CA THR A 276 7.59 -6.07 12.25
C THR A 276 6.15 -5.59 12.23
N PHE A 277 5.25 -6.31 11.57
CA PHE A 277 3.83 -5.97 11.52
C PHE A 277 2.99 -7.20 11.18
N ALA A 278 1.82 -7.30 11.80
CA ALA A 278 0.73 -8.17 11.37
C ALA A 278 -0.56 -7.37 11.34
N THR A 279 -1.39 -7.57 10.32
CA THR A 279 -2.71 -6.96 10.18
C THR A 279 -3.68 -7.95 9.54
N PHE A 280 -4.92 -7.93 10.00
CA PHE A 280 -6.05 -8.72 9.53
C PHE A 280 -7.23 -7.76 9.38
N GLN A 281 -7.72 -7.59 8.16
CA GLN A 281 -8.81 -6.71 7.80
C GLN A 281 -10.02 -7.55 7.39
N ILE A 282 -11.13 -7.30 8.08
CA ILE A 282 -12.40 -7.97 7.88
C ILE A 282 -13.39 -6.90 7.42
N PRO A 283 -14.00 -7.03 6.22
CA PRO A 283 -14.98 -6.08 5.76
C PRO A 283 -16.27 -6.20 6.57
N ILE A 284 -17.01 -5.10 6.60
CA ILE A 284 -18.35 -4.96 7.13
C ILE A 284 -19.19 -4.39 5.98
N LYS A 285 -20.51 -4.33 6.18
CA LYS A 285 -21.45 -3.68 5.26
C LYS A 285 -21.03 -2.24 4.90
N ASN A 286 -21.21 -1.88 3.62
CA ASN A 286 -20.96 -0.54 3.05
C ASN A 286 -19.48 -0.06 3.09
N GLY A 287 -18.49 -0.96 2.95
CA GLY A 287 -17.06 -0.58 2.88
C GLY A 287 -16.46 -0.10 4.20
N HIS A 288 -17.23 -0.21 5.29
CA HIS A 288 -16.65 -0.15 6.61
C HIS A 288 -15.86 -1.43 6.86
N TYR A 289 -14.76 -1.35 7.60
CA TYR A 289 -13.92 -2.50 7.91
C TYR A 289 -13.47 -2.48 9.37
N VAL A 290 -13.25 -3.66 9.93
CA VAL A 290 -12.51 -3.85 11.18
C VAL A 290 -11.10 -4.30 10.82
N ASN A 291 -10.08 -3.71 11.43
CA ASN A 291 -8.69 -4.15 11.28
C ASN A 291 -8.09 -4.49 12.64
N VAL A 292 -7.63 -5.73 12.81
CA VAL A 292 -6.85 -6.17 13.96
C VAL A 292 -5.39 -6.16 13.57
N ASN A 293 -4.53 -5.40 14.28
CA ASN A 293 -3.10 -5.36 13.97
C ASN A 293 -2.20 -5.31 15.22
N SER A 294 -0.90 -5.45 14.98
CA SER A 294 0.13 -5.56 16.01
C SER A 294 0.60 -4.22 16.63
N GLY A 295 -0.22 -3.17 16.57
CA GLY A 295 0.07 -1.91 17.27
C GLY A 295 1.17 -1.03 16.66
N GLY A 296 1.56 -1.25 15.40
CA GLY A 296 2.51 -0.39 14.67
C GLY A 296 1.86 0.62 13.72
N GLY A 297 0.56 0.48 13.44
CA GLY A 297 -0.18 1.18 12.37
C GLY A 297 -0.41 2.68 12.58
N GLY A 298 -0.22 3.17 13.81
CA GLY A 298 0.03 4.59 14.13
C GLY A 298 -1.00 5.60 13.62
N LEU A 299 -0.55 6.86 13.57
CA LEU A 299 -1.09 7.87 12.67
C LEU A 299 -0.27 7.90 11.35
N SER A 300 0.99 7.45 11.35
CA SER A 300 1.85 7.36 10.17
C SER A 300 2.00 5.91 9.76
N LEU A 301 2.05 5.66 8.46
CA LEU A 301 2.40 4.35 7.91
C LEU A 301 3.88 4.22 7.53
N GLU A 302 4.72 5.24 7.67
CA GLU A 302 6.09 5.21 7.13
C GLU A 302 6.94 4.08 7.75
N LEU A 303 6.72 3.75 9.02
CA LEU A 303 7.38 2.63 9.68
C LEU A 303 6.91 1.26 9.16
N VAL A 304 5.64 1.18 8.72
CA VAL A 304 4.91 -0.06 8.41
C VAL A 304 4.87 -0.38 6.91
N ARG A 305 5.00 0.63 6.04
CA ARG A 305 5.03 0.50 4.57
C ARG A 305 6.16 -0.42 4.10
N SER A 306 6.03 -1.13 2.98
CA SER A 306 7.14 -2.00 2.52
C SER A 306 8.36 -1.18 2.14
N VAL A 307 9.58 -1.71 2.30
CA VAL A 307 10.83 -1.04 1.88
C VAL A 307 10.79 -0.66 0.39
N HIS A 308 10.21 -1.51 -0.47
CA HIS A 308 10.05 -1.22 -1.91
C HIS A 308 8.94 -0.21 -2.23
N LYS A 309 8.01 0.07 -1.29
CA LYS A 309 6.93 1.07 -1.44
C LYS A 309 7.27 2.38 -0.71
N ARG A 310 8.55 2.71 -0.53
CA ARG A 310 8.99 3.97 0.09
C ARG A 310 9.80 4.76 -0.91
N MET A 311 9.61 6.08 -0.92
CA MET A 311 10.39 6.98 -1.77
C MET A 311 11.86 7.03 -1.31
N MET A 312 12.09 6.90 -0.01
CA MET A 312 13.41 6.75 0.58
C MET A 312 13.62 5.33 1.10
N VAL A 313 14.83 4.83 0.90
CA VAL A 313 15.27 3.46 1.23
C VAL A 313 14.99 3.08 2.68
N ASP A 314 15.25 4.03 3.58
CA ASP A 314 14.97 3.93 5.00
C ASP A 314 14.00 5.05 5.39
N PRO A 315 13.08 4.80 6.33
CA PRO A 315 12.19 5.83 6.83
C PRO A 315 13.00 6.88 7.59
N ALA A 316 12.45 8.08 7.76
CA ALA A 316 13.01 9.09 8.65
C ALA A 316 12.77 8.68 10.13
N TYR A 317 13.46 7.64 10.62
CA TYR A 317 13.25 7.08 11.97
C TYR A 317 13.28 8.15 13.07
N TYR A 318 14.13 9.17 12.94
CA TYR A 318 14.22 10.30 13.87
C TYR A 318 12.95 11.17 13.94
N VAL A 319 12.15 11.21 12.87
CA VAL A 319 10.82 11.84 12.85
C VAL A 319 9.79 10.93 13.51
N TYR A 320 9.79 9.64 13.19
CA TYR A 320 8.66 8.75 13.50
C TYR A 320 8.73 8.04 14.85
N ASN A 321 9.93 7.66 15.32
CA ASN A 321 10.09 6.84 16.53
C ASN A 321 9.46 7.51 17.79
N ALA A 322 9.55 8.85 17.88
CA ALA A 322 8.97 9.62 18.99
C ALA A 322 7.43 9.56 19.08
N PHE A 323 6.76 9.17 17.99
CA PHE A 323 5.30 9.13 17.85
C PHE A 323 4.76 7.73 17.54
N GLU A 324 5.60 6.69 17.55
CA GLU A 324 5.16 5.30 17.37
C GLU A 324 4.12 4.91 18.44
N GLN A 325 3.23 3.96 18.14
CA GLN A 325 2.38 3.34 19.14
C GLN A 325 3.22 2.36 19.97
N GLY A 326 3.32 2.56 21.28
CA GLY A 326 4.08 1.67 22.17
C GLY A 326 3.34 0.38 22.53
N ASN A 327 2.38 -0.04 21.70
CA ASN A 327 1.31 -0.97 22.09
C ASN A 327 1.47 -2.35 21.45
N GLY A 328 0.99 -3.39 22.14
CA GLY A 328 1.14 -4.78 21.67
C GLY A 328 0.08 -5.23 20.66
N ALA A 329 -1.11 -4.62 20.69
CA ALA A 329 -2.19 -4.87 19.74
C ALA A 329 -3.04 -3.62 19.53
N ALA A 330 -3.69 -3.53 18.37
CA ALA A 330 -4.63 -2.48 17.99
C ALA A 330 -5.86 -3.05 17.29
N LEU A 331 -7.00 -2.42 17.55
CA LEU A 331 -8.25 -2.59 16.85
C LEU A 331 -8.58 -1.27 16.15
N GLU A 332 -8.74 -1.30 14.84
CA GLU A 332 -9.09 -0.13 14.02
C GLU A 332 -10.46 -0.35 13.37
N PHE A 333 -11.21 0.73 13.23
CA PHE A 333 -12.44 0.79 12.46
C PHE A 333 -12.32 1.93 11.47
N GLY A 334 -12.55 1.66 10.19
CA GLY A 334 -12.53 2.68 9.16
C GLY A 334 -13.55 2.43 8.07
N GLY A 335 -13.54 3.30 7.08
CA GLY A 335 -14.37 3.20 5.87
C GLY A 335 -14.75 4.58 5.33
N PRO A 336 -15.59 4.61 4.29
CA PRO A 336 -16.07 5.85 3.69
C PRO A 336 -17.06 6.58 4.61
N LEU A 337 -17.01 7.92 4.60
CA LEU A 337 -18.04 8.83 5.13
C LEU A 337 -19.03 9.26 4.05
N ASP A 338 -18.67 9.11 2.77
CA ASP A 338 -19.49 9.45 1.62
C ASP A 338 -19.47 8.34 0.56
N LYS A 339 -20.53 8.26 -0.25
CA LYS A 339 -20.72 7.20 -1.27
C LYS A 339 -19.66 7.16 -2.38
N ARG A 340 -18.68 8.07 -2.40
CA ARG A 340 -17.68 8.24 -3.46
C ARG A 340 -16.25 8.11 -2.96
N GLY A 341 -16.03 7.56 -1.75
CA GLY A 341 -14.70 7.36 -1.17
C GLY A 341 -13.87 8.65 -0.98
N LYS A 342 -14.51 9.82 -1.05
CA LYS A 342 -13.82 11.12 -1.02
C LYS A 342 -13.32 11.44 0.38
N PHE A 343 -14.09 11.06 1.39
CA PHE A 343 -13.78 11.23 2.79
C PHE A 343 -13.76 9.86 3.44
N LEU A 344 -12.58 9.39 3.86
CA LEU A 344 -12.45 8.17 4.64
C LEU A 344 -12.20 8.54 6.10
N TYR A 345 -12.83 7.83 7.03
CA TYR A 345 -12.47 7.91 8.45
C TYR A 345 -11.69 6.66 8.86
N ARG A 346 -10.85 6.83 9.87
CA ARG A 346 -10.22 5.73 10.60
C ARG A 346 -10.19 6.10 12.07
N THR A 347 -10.61 5.19 12.92
CA THR A 347 -10.46 5.26 14.37
C THR A 347 -9.68 4.03 14.83
N PHE A 348 -8.92 4.15 15.90
CA PHE A 348 -8.23 3.01 16.50
C PHE A 348 -8.18 3.12 18.01
N VAL A 349 -8.17 1.96 18.66
CA VAL A 349 -7.83 1.78 20.07
C VAL A 349 -6.79 0.68 20.15
N ALA A 350 -5.71 0.94 20.87
CA ALA A 350 -4.57 0.03 21.01
C ALA A 350 -4.17 -0.12 22.48
N GLY A 351 -3.59 -1.25 22.84
CA GLY A 351 -3.22 -1.54 24.22
C GLY A 351 -2.25 -2.70 24.39
N GLY A 352 -1.83 -2.91 25.65
CA GLY A 352 -0.73 -3.83 26.00
C GLY A 352 0.63 -3.24 25.64
N SER A 353 1.72 -3.84 26.14
CA SER A 353 3.08 -3.27 26.00
C SER A 353 3.86 -3.90 24.85
N GLY A 354 4.20 -3.10 23.82
CA GLY A 354 4.93 -3.53 22.62
C GLY A 354 6.40 -3.11 22.60
N ARG A 355 7.12 -3.47 21.53
CA ARG A 355 8.45 -2.90 21.21
C ARG A 355 8.33 -1.89 20.07
N PHE A 356 9.12 -0.82 20.13
CA PHE A 356 9.37 0.08 19.00
C PHE A 356 9.89 -0.70 17.78
N ALA A 357 9.52 -0.24 16.58
CA ALA A 357 9.73 -0.88 15.28
C ALA A 357 9.18 -2.33 15.17
N GLY A 358 8.11 -2.60 15.92
CA GLY A 358 7.25 -3.78 15.81
C GLY A 358 7.71 -5.03 16.56
N ASN A 359 6.78 -5.67 17.28
CA ASN A 359 6.90 -7.07 17.69
C ASN A 359 5.53 -7.73 17.91
N VAL A 360 5.24 -8.80 17.19
CA VAL A 360 4.11 -9.72 17.48
C VAL A 360 4.61 -10.80 18.43
N GLY A 361 4.23 -10.75 19.72
CA GLY A 361 4.73 -11.75 20.68
C GLY A 361 4.44 -11.52 22.16
N GLY A 362 3.37 -10.80 22.53
CA GLY A 362 2.99 -10.59 23.93
C GLY A 362 3.61 -9.34 24.59
N THR A 363 3.42 -9.21 25.90
CA THR A 363 3.80 -8.00 26.66
C THR A 363 5.30 -7.90 26.91
N PHE A 364 5.92 -6.82 26.45
CA PHE A 364 7.33 -6.53 26.72
C PHE A 364 7.45 -5.38 27.73
N PHE A 365 8.13 -5.63 28.86
CA PHE A 365 8.39 -4.63 29.91
C PHE A 365 9.90 -4.47 30.08
N PRO A 366 10.58 -3.66 29.25
CA PRO A 366 12.04 -3.62 29.22
C PRO A 366 12.64 -3.17 30.55
N ASP A 367 12.00 -2.20 31.22
CA ASP A 367 12.42 -1.67 32.52
C ASP A 367 11.66 -2.32 33.70
N GLY A 368 10.98 -3.46 33.45
CA GLY A 368 10.13 -4.14 34.45
C GLY A 368 8.84 -3.40 34.85
N ASN A 369 8.63 -2.17 34.37
CA ASN A 369 7.44 -1.36 34.63
C ASN A 369 6.20 -1.98 33.96
N ARG A 370 5.22 -2.41 34.77
CA ARG A 370 4.00 -3.10 34.31
C ARG A 370 2.78 -2.19 34.18
N ASN A 371 2.96 -0.87 34.19
CA ASN A 371 1.86 0.08 33.97
C ASN A 371 1.20 -0.19 32.61
N TYR A 372 -0.12 -0.36 32.60
CA TYR A 372 -0.84 -0.67 31.36
C TYR A 372 -0.80 0.52 30.39
N THR A 373 -0.25 0.24 29.21
CA THR A 373 -0.14 1.17 28.09
C THR A 373 -1.35 1.03 27.17
N TRP A 374 -1.88 2.17 26.74
CA TRP A 374 -3.00 2.24 25.80
C TRP A 374 -2.92 3.51 24.97
N SER A 375 -3.56 3.48 23.81
CA SER A 375 -3.80 4.69 23.03
C SER A 375 -5.10 4.62 22.25
N ALA A 376 -5.67 5.79 21.99
CA ALA A 376 -6.83 5.95 21.14
C ALA A 376 -6.61 7.12 20.20
N GLY A 377 -7.09 7.01 18.97
CA GLY A 377 -6.95 8.07 17.99
C GLY A 377 -7.90 7.94 16.82
N ALA A 378 -7.96 9.02 16.04
CA ALA A 378 -8.79 9.13 14.85
C ALA A 378 -8.04 9.87 13.75
N GLN A 379 -8.40 9.56 12.50
CA GLN A 379 -7.95 10.22 11.29
C GLN A 379 -9.11 10.43 10.34
N VAL A 380 -9.05 11.52 9.60
CA VAL A 380 -9.90 11.77 8.43
C VAL A 380 -8.97 11.94 7.23
N HIS A 381 -9.18 11.12 6.21
CA HIS A 381 -8.54 11.21 4.90
C HIS A 381 -9.48 11.94 3.95
N MET A 382 -8.96 12.89 3.18
CA MET A 382 -9.68 13.70 2.22
C MET A 382 -9.01 13.57 0.84
N ASN A 383 -9.61 12.82 -0.07
CA ASN A 383 -9.23 12.74 -1.47
C ASN A 383 -9.83 13.95 -2.21
N LEU A 384 -9.07 15.05 -2.30
CA LEU A 384 -9.60 16.32 -2.81
C LEU A 384 -9.66 16.36 -4.34
N VAL A 385 -8.69 15.72 -5.01
CA VAL A 385 -8.60 15.50 -6.46
C VAL A 385 -8.05 14.09 -6.68
N GLY A 386 -8.62 13.33 -7.62
CA GLY A 386 -8.29 11.91 -7.81
C GLY A 386 -8.46 11.09 -6.54
N TYR A 387 -7.82 9.92 -6.49
CA TYR A 387 -7.75 9.09 -5.29
C TYR A 387 -6.29 8.77 -4.96
N TYR A 388 -5.99 8.62 -3.67
CA TYR A 388 -4.70 8.13 -3.17
C TYR A 388 -4.95 7.45 -1.82
N ASN A 389 -4.63 6.16 -1.69
CA ASN A 389 -4.74 5.45 -0.43
C ASN A 389 -3.47 5.60 0.42
N ARG A 390 -3.59 5.47 1.74
CA ARG A 390 -2.43 5.46 2.66
C ARG A 390 -1.47 4.29 2.38
N PHE A 391 -1.96 3.21 1.77
CA PHE A 391 -1.17 2.03 1.41
C PHE A 391 -0.54 2.11 0.00
N ASP A 392 -0.85 3.15 -0.78
CA ASP A 392 -0.29 3.34 -2.11
C ASP A 392 1.20 3.63 -2.06
N SER A 393 1.91 3.08 -3.05
CA SER A 393 3.32 3.38 -3.25
C SER A 393 3.50 4.82 -3.75
N PRO A 394 4.39 5.61 -3.13
CA PRO A 394 4.82 6.89 -3.66
C PRO A 394 5.87 6.73 -4.78
N PHE A 395 6.17 5.49 -5.18
CA PHE A 395 7.29 5.14 -6.03
C PHE A 395 6.87 5.12 -7.50
N LEU A 396 7.20 6.18 -8.24
CA LEU A 396 6.75 6.34 -9.63
C LEU A 396 7.61 5.55 -10.63
N TYR A 397 7.02 4.55 -11.28
CA TYR A 397 7.63 3.82 -12.41
C TYR A 397 7.15 4.38 -13.77
N THR A 398 5.84 4.61 -13.86
CA THR A 398 5.09 5.27 -14.94
C THR A 398 4.60 6.65 -14.45
N PRO A 399 4.15 7.55 -15.34
CA PRO A 399 3.51 8.79 -14.93
C PRO A 399 2.17 8.50 -14.23
N ALA A 400 2.00 8.97 -13.00
CA ALA A 400 0.74 8.84 -12.25
C ALA A 400 -0.29 9.90 -12.67
N SER A 401 -1.57 9.65 -12.36
CA SER A 401 -2.62 10.64 -12.53
C SER A 401 -2.44 11.87 -11.60
N THR A 402 -3.39 12.80 -11.67
CA THR A 402 -3.39 13.96 -10.77
C THR A 402 -4.17 13.61 -9.50
N ALA A 403 -3.47 13.39 -8.39
CA ALA A 403 -4.09 13.16 -7.10
C ALA A 403 -3.66 14.23 -6.08
N PHE A 404 -4.58 14.69 -5.25
CA PHE A 404 -4.28 15.52 -4.10
C PHE A 404 -5.09 15.03 -2.91
N ALA A 405 -4.40 14.46 -1.92
CA ALA A 405 -4.98 13.87 -0.73
C ALA A 405 -4.42 14.52 0.54
N PHE A 406 -5.27 14.65 1.56
CA PHE A 406 -4.94 15.31 2.81
C PHE A 406 -5.47 14.48 3.99
N VAL A 407 -4.61 14.15 4.95
CA VAL A 407 -4.99 13.41 6.17
C VAL A 407 -4.77 14.32 7.37
N VAL A 408 -5.77 14.40 8.25
CA VAL A 408 -5.62 15.00 9.58
C VAL A 408 -5.89 13.94 10.62
N GLY A 409 -5.02 13.85 11.63
CA GLY A 409 -5.10 12.86 12.69
C GLY A 409 -4.84 13.44 14.07
N ALA A 410 -5.48 12.85 15.09
CA ALA A 410 -5.18 13.10 16.48
C ALA A 410 -5.21 11.79 17.27
N LYS A 411 -4.35 11.68 18.28
CA LYS A 411 -4.34 10.56 19.22
C LYS A 411 -3.98 11.01 20.62
N TYR A 412 -4.31 10.19 21.60
CA TYR A 412 -3.79 10.26 22.95
C TYR A 412 -3.09 8.94 23.26
N ASP A 413 -1.81 8.99 23.63
CA ASP A 413 -1.06 7.85 24.12
C ASP A 413 -0.83 7.98 25.64
N GLN A 414 -1.11 6.89 26.36
CA GLN A 414 -0.64 6.67 27.72
C GLN A 414 0.39 5.55 27.68
N ARG A 415 1.66 5.88 27.91
CA ARG A 415 2.75 4.92 28.08
C ARG A 415 3.04 4.70 29.57
N ALA A 416 4.02 3.86 29.87
CA ALA A 416 4.33 3.44 31.24
C ALA A 416 4.80 4.58 32.16
N GLN A 417 5.39 5.64 31.57
CA GLN A 417 5.88 6.85 32.26
C GLN A 417 5.43 8.18 31.60
N GLU A 418 5.21 8.22 30.28
CA GLU A 418 4.81 9.43 29.53
C GLU A 418 3.33 9.42 29.11
N ARG A 419 2.71 10.61 28.98
CA ARG A 419 1.29 10.79 28.61
C ARG A 419 1.16 12.02 27.72
N TYR A 420 0.68 11.83 26.50
CA TYR A 420 0.60 12.93 25.54
C TYR A 420 -0.59 12.84 24.59
N PRO A 421 -1.31 13.96 24.35
CA PRO A 421 -1.96 14.18 23.06
C PRO A 421 -0.91 14.41 21.97
N ALA A 422 -1.13 13.82 20.81
CA ALA A 422 -0.40 14.07 19.57
C ALA A 422 -1.37 14.37 18.42
N ALA A 423 -0.95 15.22 17.50
CA ALA A 423 -1.64 15.52 16.26
C ALA A 423 -0.72 15.30 15.06
N ASN A 424 -1.31 14.97 13.92
CA ASN A 424 -0.64 14.71 12.66
C ASN A 424 -1.39 15.36 11.50
N VAL A 425 -0.62 15.83 10.52
CA VAL A 425 -1.14 16.20 9.20
C VAL A 425 -0.25 15.55 8.15
N GLN A 426 -0.86 14.91 7.16
CA GLN A 426 -0.19 14.43 5.95
C GLN A 426 -0.83 15.07 4.72
N ALA A 427 -0.03 15.36 3.70
CA ALA A 427 -0.49 15.82 2.39
C ALA A 427 0.28 15.06 1.31
N THR A 428 -0.45 14.47 0.35
CA THR A 428 0.13 13.83 -0.84
C THR A 428 -0.36 14.56 -2.08
N PHE A 429 0.57 14.91 -2.96
CA PHE A 429 0.28 15.48 -4.27
C PHE A 429 0.99 14.68 -5.36
N ARG A 430 0.25 14.17 -6.33
CA ARG A 430 0.75 13.50 -7.55
C ARG A 430 0.34 14.32 -8.77
N TYR A 431 1.23 14.51 -9.73
CA TYR A 431 0.94 15.12 -11.02
C TYR A 431 1.91 14.62 -12.09
N LYS A 432 1.46 13.69 -12.94
CA LYS A 432 2.24 13.11 -14.04
C LYS A 432 3.53 12.47 -13.54
N ARG A 433 4.66 13.18 -13.66
CA ARG A 433 6.00 12.70 -13.28
C ARG A 433 6.46 13.23 -11.91
N LEU A 434 5.67 14.07 -11.26
CA LEU A 434 5.96 14.65 -9.96
C LEU A 434 5.12 13.97 -8.88
N ILE A 435 5.73 13.70 -7.74
CA ILE A 435 5.06 13.38 -6.49
C ILE A 435 5.69 14.18 -5.35
N MET A 436 4.87 14.64 -4.42
CA MET A 436 5.28 15.30 -3.19
C MET A 436 4.48 14.73 -2.02
N LEU A 437 5.15 14.45 -0.90
CA LEU A 437 4.53 14.08 0.36
C LEU A 437 5.05 15.00 1.45
N GLY A 438 4.16 15.55 2.27
CA GLY A 438 4.51 16.28 3.48
C GLY A 438 3.82 15.65 4.68
N GLU A 439 4.57 15.41 5.75
CA GLU A 439 4.03 14.89 7.01
C GLU A 439 4.59 15.69 8.19
N VAL A 440 3.72 16.08 9.13
CA VAL A 440 4.08 16.77 10.37
C VAL A 440 3.40 16.13 11.57
N TYR A 441 4.15 16.01 12.66
CA TYR A 441 3.73 15.53 13.97
C TYR A 441 4.02 16.57 15.03
N GLY A 442 3.04 16.85 15.88
CA GLY A 442 3.25 17.55 17.15
C GLY A 442 2.74 16.70 18.30
N LYS A 443 3.49 16.59 19.40
CA LYS A 443 3.00 16.08 20.68
C LYS A 443 3.31 17.03 21.83
N ARG A 444 2.41 17.05 22.81
CA ARG A 444 2.57 17.79 24.08
C ARG A 444 2.66 16.80 25.21
N GLU A 445 3.86 16.63 25.77
CA GLU A 445 4.04 15.74 26.90
C GLU A 445 3.49 16.38 28.17
N LEU A 446 2.60 15.67 28.87
CA LEU A 446 1.90 16.21 30.04
C LEU A 446 2.71 16.02 31.33
N ASN A 447 3.46 14.91 31.45
CA ASN A 447 4.25 14.63 32.65
C ASN A 447 5.48 15.55 32.74
N PHE A 448 6.22 15.70 31.65
CA PHE A 448 7.49 16.47 31.61
C PHE A 448 7.34 17.86 30.99
N LYS A 449 6.10 18.23 30.61
CA LYS A 449 5.72 19.53 30.06
C LYS A 449 6.58 19.98 28.88
N ASN A 450 7.03 19.06 28.04
CA ASN A 450 7.80 19.39 26.83
C ASN A 450 6.93 19.39 25.56
N TRP A 451 7.36 20.17 24.57
CA TRP A 451 6.79 20.15 23.21
C TRP A 451 7.76 19.40 22.29
N GLN A 452 7.21 18.54 21.44
CA GLN A 452 7.98 17.82 20.43
C GLN A 452 7.28 18.00 19.09
N LEU A 453 8.01 18.47 18.09
CA LEU A 453 7.54 18.72 16.73
C LEU A 453 8.50 18.03 15.77
N ALA A 454 7.97 17.23 14.86
CA ALA A 454 8.75 16.61 13.80
C ALA A 454 8.04 16.73 12.47
N PHE A 455 8.79 16.88 11.39
CA PHE A 455 8.22 16.88 10.05
C PHE A 455 9.17 16.23 9.04
N ASN A 456 8.60 15.78 7.93
CA ASN A 456 9.31 15.23 6.79
C ASN A 456 8.61 15.68 5.50
N VAL A 457 9.37 16.20 4.54
CA VAL A 457 8.88 16.56 3.21
C VAL A 457 9.70 15.78 2.18
N GLN A 458 9.03 14.96 1.39
CA GLN A 458 9.60 14.11 0.34
C GLN A 458 9.12 14.61 -1.03
N VAL A 459 10.02 14.66 -2.02
CA VAL A 459 9.72 15.05 -3.40
C VAL A 459 10.36 14.03 -4.34
N GLY A 460 9.57 13.50 -5.28
CA GLY A 460 10.01 12.55 -6.30
C GLY A 460 9.69 13.05 -7.70
N VAL A 461 10.66 12.93 -8.62
CA VAL A 461 10.51 13.29 -10.03
C VAL A 461 10.98 12.13 -10.90
N LEU A 462 10.06 11.54 -11.66
CA LEU A 462 10.33 10.52 -12.66
C LEU A 462 11.04 11.16 -13.86
N ALA A 463 12.35 11.34 -13.74
CA ALA A 463 13.19 11.99 -14.74
C ALA A 463 13.16 11.24 -16.08
N ILE A 464 13.29 9.92 -16.05
CA ILE A 464 13.18 9.04 -17.22
C ILE A 464 12.20 7.92 -16.90
N LYS A 465 11.07 7.90 -17.63
CA LYS A 465 10.02 6.87 -17.56
C LYS A 465 10.65 5.46 -17.58
N ARG A 466 10.25 4.59 -16.66
CA ARG A 466 10.75 3.21 -16.49
C ARG A 466 12.28 3.05 -16.30
N ARG A 467 13.05 4.12 -16.05
CA ARG A 467 14.53 4.08 -16.00
C ARG A 467 15.17 4.83 -14.83
N LEU A 468 14.69 6.04 -14.52
CA LEU A 468 15.29 6.89 -13.49
C LEU A 468 14.23 7.71 -12.75
N LEU A 469 14.06 7.42 -11.47
CA LEU A 469 13.33 8.24 -10.50
C LEU A 469 14.35 8.96 -9.62
N LEU A 470 14.27 10.28 -9.53
CA LEU A 470 15.06 11.10 -8.62
C LEU A 470 14.20 11.51 -7.44
N THR A 471 14.71 11.38 -6.23
CA THR A 471 13.98 11.72 -5.00
C THR A 471 14.84 12.55 -4.07
N GLY A 472 14.19 13.37 -3.25
CA GLY A 472 14.82 14.15 -2.19
C GLY A 472 13.90 14.22 -0.99
N ASP A 473 14.47 14.24 0.21
CA ASP A 473 13.72 14.52 1.42
C ASP A 473 14.44 15.49 2.35
N PHE A 474 13.62 16.17 3.14
CA PHE A 474 14.04 17.08 4.20
C PHE A 474 13.16 16.83 5.41
N GLY A 475 13.77 16.42 6.51
CA GLY A 475 13.07 16.26 7.77
C GLY A 475 13.84 16.83 8.95
N GLN A 476 13.07 17.12 10.00
CA GLN A 476 13.60 17.67 11.23
C GLN A 476 12.81 17.13 12.42
N TYR A 477 13.49 16.85 13.52
CA TYR A 477 12.94 16.58 14.82
C TYR A 477 13.40 17.67 15.81
N LEU A 478 12.45 18.33 16.45
CA LEU A 478 12.62 19.41 17.42
C LEU A 478 11.94 19.04 18.73
N ALA A 479 12.64 19.21 19.85
CA ALA A 479 12.10 19.03 21.18
C ALA A 479 12.50 20.20 22.10
N SER A 480 11.57 20.67 22.93
CA SER A 480 11.92 21.52 24.06
C SER A 480 12.56 20.67 25.18
N PRO A 481 13.38 21.27 26.06
CA PRO A 481 13.83 20.61 27.28
C PRO A 481 12.66 20.08 28.11
N PHE A 482 12.91 19.04 28.90
CA PHE A 482 11.99 18.59 29.94
C PHE A 482 12.04 19.59 31.12
N GLU A 483 10.88 19.98 31.66
CA GLU A 483 10.82 20.86 32.84
C GLU A 483 11.16 20.07 34.12
N ASN A 484 10.67 18.83 34.24
CA ASN A 484 10.87 17.95 35.39
C ASN A 484 11.22 16.52 34.92
N PRO A 485 12.42 16.26 34.38
CA PRO A 485 12.80 14.89 33.98
C PRO A 485 12.83 13.94 35.19
N PRO A 486 12.54 12.63 35.00
CA PRO A 486 12.77 11.63 36.04
C PRO A 486 14.27 11.38 36.23
N ASP A 487 14.66 10.89 37.41
CA ASP A 487 16.07 10.61 37.75
C ASP A 487 16.72 9.59 36.80
N GLU A 488 15.94 8.62 36.31
CA GLU A 488 16.32 7.72 35.22
C GLU A 488 15.30 7.81 34.07
N LEU A 489 15.79 8.11 32.87
CA LEU A 489 15.02 7.97 31.63
C LEU A 489 15.03 6.49 31.23
N GLY A 490 13.90 5.80 31.47
CA GLY A 490 13.72 4.41 31.06
C GLY A 490 13.87 4.21 29.55
N SER A 491 13.97 2.95 29.13
CA SER A 491 14.08 2.60 27.71
C SER A 491 12.81 2.94 26.90
N ASP A 492 11.66 3.07 27.57
CA ASP A 492 10.41 3.63 27.02
C ASP A 492 10.46 5.15 26.81
N LEU A 493 11.37 5.84 27.49
CA LEU A 493 11.46 7.30 27.61
C LEU A 493 12.75 7.89 27.02
N ARG A 494 13.27 7.25 25.96
CA ARG A 494 14.47 7.71 25.24
C ARG A 494 14.30 9.16 24.80
N ARG A 495 15.12 10.06 25.36
CA ARG A 495 15.25 11.45 24.91
C ARG A 495 15.79 11.44 23.47
N GLN A 496 14.89 11.54 22.50
CA GLN A 496 15.25 11.73 21.10
C GLN A 496 16.01 13.06 20.97
N LEU A 497 17.22 13.00 20.42
CA LEU A 497 18.08 14.16 20.20
C LEU A 497 17.51 15.01 19.07
N LYS A 498 17.67 16.35 19.13
CA LYS A 498 17.27 17.20 17.99
C LYS A 498 18.07 16.79 16.76
N GLU A 499 17.39 16.65 15.64
CA GLU A 499 17.96 16.10 14.42
C GLU A 499 17.42 16.83 13.20
N LEU A 500 18.29 17.07 12.22
CA LEU A 500 17.93 17.59 10.90
C LEU A 500 18.63 16.71 9.86
N GLN A 501 17.93 16.34 8.79
CA GLN A 501 18.52 15.56 7.71
C GLN A 501 18.00 16.00 6.34
N TYR A 502 18.92 16.09 5.37
CA TYR A 502 18.59 16.07 3.94
C TYR A 502 19.04 14.75 3.35
N ARG A 503 18.26 14.18 2.43
CA ARG A 503 18.69 13.05 1.62
C ARG A 503 18.31 13.27 0.16
N PHE A 504 19.14 12.77 -0.74
CA PHE A 504 18.85 12.70 -2.17
C PHE A 504 19.11 11.27 -2.64
N ALA A 505 18.17 10.69 -3.38
CA ALA A 505 18.36 9.36 -3.95
C ALA A 505 18.07 9.36 -5.46
N ALA A 506 18.91 8.62 -6.19
CA ALA A 506 18.69 8.27 -7.58
C ALA A 506 18.36 6.78 -7.65
N HIS A 507 17.14 6.45 -8.08
CA HIS A 507 16.67 5.09 -8.23
C HIS A 507 16.68 4.71 -9.71
N ILE A 508 17.51 3.72 -10.04
CA ILE A 508 17.79 3.28 -11.40
C ILE A 508 17.11 1.93 -11.60
N TYR A 509 16.10 1.90 -12.48
CA TYR A 509 15.38 0.69 -12.83
C TYR A 509 16.20 -0.14 -13.82
N LEU A 510 16.76 -1.26 -13.34
CA LEU A 510 17.57 -2.18 -14.15
C LEU A 510 16.65 -3.15 -14.90
N TRP A 511 15.66 -3.72 -14.20
CA TRP A 511 14.62 -4.57 -14.78
C TRP A 511 13.26 -4.35 -14.11
N ARG A 512 12.27 -3.89 -14.89
CA ARG A 512 10.92 -3.47 -14.43
C ARG A 512 11.00 -2.63 -13.13
N ASN A 513 10.07 -2.82 -12.19
CA ASN A 513 10.14 -2.34 -10.81
C ASN A 513 10.68 -3.42 -9.84
N VAL A 514 11.36 -4.44 -10.37
CA VAL A 514 11.71 -5.69 -9.65
C VAL A 514 13.19 -5.72 -9.26
N PHE A 515 14.08 -5.31 -10.18
CA PHE A 515 15.50 -5.18 -9.93
C PHE A 515 15.96 -3.75 -10.17
N MET A 516 16.58 -3.15 -9.15
CA MET A 516 16.95 -1.73 -9.17
C MET A 516 18.25 -1.46 -8.42
N ALA A 517 19.02 -0.51 -8.93
CA ALA A 517 20.11 0.11 -8.19
C ALA A 517 19.62 1.42 -7.57
N GLN A 518 20.12 1.75 -6.39
CA GLN A 518 19.81 3.02 -5.72
C GLN A 518 21.11 3.66 -5.24
N ILE A 519 21.27 4.95 -5.50
CA ILE A 519 22.38 5.76 -5.00
C ILE A 519 21.77 6.80 -4.07
N VAL A 520 22.11 6.75 -2.78
CA VAL A 520 21.55 7.63 -1.74
C VAL A 520 22.67 8.44 -1.13
N TRP A 521 22.59 9.77 -1.22
CA TRP A 521 23.40 10.67 -0.42
C TRP A 521 22.57 11.20 0.75
N ALA A 522 23.17 11.29 1.93
CA ALA A 522 22.54 11.83 3.11
C ALA A 522 23.48 12.79 3.83
N ASP A 523 22.93 13.87 4.40
CA ASP A 523 23.64 14.79 5.28
C ASP A 523 22.76 15.07 6.49
N ARG A 524 23.33 14.86 7.68
CA ARG A 524 22.62 14.74 8.96
C ARG A 524 23.31 15.60 10.01
N TRP A 525 22.52 16.33 10.79
CA TRP A 525 22.98 17.13 11.93
C TRP A 525 22.26 16.63 13.17
N VAL A 526 23.01 16.18 14.17
CA VAL A 526 22.46 15.62 15.41
C VAL A 526 22.97 16.43 16.60
N GLU A 527 22.06 16.88 17.46
CA GLU A 527 22.39 17.43 18.79
C GLU A 527 23.17 16.38 19.58
N ARG A 528 24.30 16.77 20.20
CA ARG A 528 25.10 15.85 21.00
C ARG A 528 24.30 15.37 22.22
N PRO A 529 24.47 14.11 22.65
CA PRO A 529 23.96 13.68 23.95
C PRO A 529 24.61 14.52 25.06
N PRO A 530 23.88 14.89 26.13
CA PRO A 530 24.46 15.61 27.26
C PRO A 530 25.59 14.78 27.87
N SER A 531 26.77 15.37 28.01
CA SER A 531 27.93 14.73 28.64
C SER A 531 28.68 15.74 29.49
N THR A 532 29.27 15.28 30.60
CA THR A 532 30.23 16.07 31.39
C THR A 532 31.55 16.27 30.65
N SER A 533 31.89 15.36 29.73
CA SER A 533 33.21 15.29 29.06
C SER A 533 33.26 15.93 27.66
N ILE A 534 32.10 16.28 27.09
CA ILE A 534 31.98 16.82 25.72
C ILE A 534 31.06 18.05 25.74
N PRO A 535 31.50 19.23 25.28
CA PRO A 535 30.64 20.41 25.19
C PRO A 535 29.43 20.21 24.27
N ASP A 536 28.30 20.77 24.69
CA ASP A 536 27.07 20.88 23.90
C ASP A 536 27.36 21.38 22.47
N GLY A 537 26.63 20.81 21.51
CA GLY A 537 26.78 21.18 20.10
C GLY A 537 26.05 20.23 19.17
N THR A 538 26.43 20.30 17.90
CA THR A 538 25.81 19.51 16.83
C THR A 538 26.89 18.82 16.02
N ASP A 539 26.77 17.51 15.83
CA ASP A 539 27.66 16.74 14.96
C ASP A 539 27.02 16.61 13.57
N ARG A 540 27.76 17.02 12.53
CA ARG A 540 27.39 16.83 11.12
C ARG A 540 27.99 15.53 10.59
N ARG A 541 27.20 14.75 9.86
CA ARG A 541 27.62 13.51 9.20
C ARG A 541 27.04 13.44 7.80
N SER A 542 27.90 13.25 6.80
CA SER A 542 27.49 13.00 5.43
C SER A 542 27.87 11.57 5.03
N SER A 543 27.01 10.88 4.29
CA SER A 543 27.30 9.54 3.75
C SER A 543 26.76 9.38 2.32
N LEU A 544 27.35 8.44 1.59
CA LEU A 544 26.88 7.94 0.30
C LEU A 544 26.66 6.44 0.43
N ARG A 545 25.52 5.96 -0.06
CA ARG A 545 25.17 4.53 -0.10
C ARG A 545 24.84 4.13 -1.53
N VAL A 546 25.38 2.99 -1.95
CA VAL A 546 25.04 2.33 -3.21
C VAL A 546 24.39 1.00 -2.86
N LEU A 547 23.19 0.77 -3.37
CA LEU A 547 22.34 -0.33 -2.97
C LEU A 547 21.86 -1.08 -4.22
N LEU A 548 21.79 -2.40 -4.12
CA LEU A 548 21.08 -3.26 -5.06
C LEU A 548 19.88 -3.87 -4.34
N LEU A 549 18.70 -3.66 -4.92
CA LEU A 549 17.43 -4.18 -4.41
C LEU A 549 16.86 -5.17 -5.43
N TYR A 550 16.47 -6.35 -4.96
CA TYR A 550 15.79 -7.37 -5.76
C TYR A 550 14.51 -7.81 -5.05
N ARG A 551 13.39 -7.73 -5.76
CA ARG A 551 12.08 -8.26 -5.37
C ARG A 551 11.85 -9.59 -6.09
N PHE A 552 11.21 -10.53 -5.40
CA PHE A 552 10.52 -11.67 -6.00
C PHE A 552 9.30 -12.04 -5.12
#